data_AF-A0A955S378-F1
#
_entry.id   AF-A0A955S378-F1
#
_cell.length_a   1.000
_cell.length_b   1.000
_cell.length_c   1.000
_cell.angle_alpha   90.00
_cell.angle_beta   90.00
_cell.angle_gamma   90.00
#
_symmetry.space_group_name_H-M   'P 1'
#
loop_
_entity.id
_entity.type
_entity.pdbx_description
1 polymer ?
#
loop_
_entity_poly.entity_id
_entity_poly.type
_entity_poly.pdbx_seq_one_letter_code
_entity_poly.pdbx_strand_id
1 'polypeptide(L)'
;LITMIVYDLQVMLGLYLYFISPNVKAAFEAGMKMTMSDTQLRYVAVEHIFAMVLGVILLHVGNVLVKKAPDAKAAFKRMAITVLVVFLLVMVSIPWPFLPYGRVLFRGM
;
A
#
# COMPACT_ATOMS: atom_id res chain seq x y z
N LEU A 1 12.97 -8.62 10.06
CA LEU A 1 13.97 -7.94 9.20
C LEU A 1 13.62 -8.10 7.72
N ILE A 2 13.61 -9.34 7.18
CA ILE A 2 13.33 -9.61 5.76
C ILE A 2 12.01 -9.00 5.29
N THR A 3 10.91 -9.18 6.03
CA THR A 3 9.60 -8.62 5.69
C THR A 3 9.61 -7.10 5.55
N MET A 4 10.40 -6.40 6.36
CA MET A 4 10.53 -4.94 6.31
C MET A 4 11.26 -4.52 5.03
N ILE A 5 12.42 -5.13 4.76
CA ILE A 5 13.20 -4.86 3.54
C ILE A 5 12.36 -5.12 2.28
N VAL A 6 11.62 -6.23 2.23
CA VAL A 6 10.76 -6.57 1.09
C VAL A 6 9.66 -5.52 0.92
N TYR A 7 9.05 -5.07 2.02
CA TYR A 7 8.00 -4.06 1.96
C TYR A 7 8.54 -2.67 1.57
N ASP A 8 9.72 -2.31 2.06
CA ASP A 8 10.40 -1.06 1.71
C ASP A 8 10.75 -1.04 0.22
N LEU A 9 11.29 -2.14 -0.30
CA LEU A 9 11.52 -2.31 -1.73
C LEU A 9 10.22 -2.21 -2.54
N GLN A 10 9.14 -2.84 -2.07
CA GLN A 10 7.83 -2.76 -2.71
C GLN A 10 7.31 -1.31 -2.81
N VAL A 11 7.47 -0.53 -1.74
CA VAL A 11 7.06 0.89 -1.75
C VAL A 11 7.97 1.74 -2.61
N MET A 12 9.29 1.50 -2.63
CA MET A 12 10.20 2.20 -3.54
C MET A 12 9.88 1.93 -5.01
N LEU A 13 9.60 0.68 -5.36
CA LEU A 13 9.13 0.31 -6.70
C LEU A 13 7.78 0.95 -7.01
N GLY A 14 6.85 0.94 -6.05
CA GLY A 14 5.55 1.60 -6.18
C GLY A 14 5.65 3.10 -6.42
N LEU A 15 6.54 3.79 -5.70
CA LEU A 15 6.83 5.21 -5.89
C LEU A 15 7.44 5.47 -7.28
N TYR A 16 8.39 4.65 -7.71
CA TYR A 16 8.94 4.75 -9.05
C TYR A 16 7.84 4.63 -10.12
N LEU A 17 6.97 3.63 -9.99
CA LEU A 17 5.82 3.43 -10.88
C LEU A 17 4.83 4.60 -10.82
N TYR A 18 4.61 5.19 -9.64
CA TYR A 18 3.73 6.34 -9.44
C TYR A 18 4.16 7.54 -10.30
N PHE A 19 5.46 7.84 -10.37
CA PHE A 19 5.97 8.97 -11.17
C PHE A 19 5.91 8.75 -12.69
N ILE A 20 6.00 7.50 -13.16
CA ILE A 20 5.97 7.20 -14.60
C ILE A 20 4.57 6.83 -15.10
N SER A 21 3.63 6.51 -14.21
CA SER A 21 2.30 6.01 -14.54
C SER A 21 1.48 7.03 -15.36
N PRO A 22 1.00 6.65 -16.55
CA PRO A 22 0.10 7.49 -17.35
C PRO A 22 -1.20 7.86 -16.61
N ASN A 23 -1.72 6.96 -15.79
CA ASN A 23 -2.96 7.19 -15.03
C ASN A 23 -2.77 8.24 -13.94
N VAL A 24 -1.60 8.26 -13.30
CA VAL A 24 -1.27 9.26 -12.28
C VAL A 24 -1.05 10.61 -12.94
N LYS A 25 -0.35 10.66 -14.08
CA LYS A 25 -0.19 11.89 -14.87
C LYS A 25 -1.53 12.46 -15.32
N ALA A 26 -2.42 11.62 -15.86
CA ALA A 26 -3.76 12.03 -16.26
C ALA A 26 -4.58 12.59 -15.08
N ALA A 27 -4.43 12.01 -13.88
CA ALA A 27 -5.06 12.52 -12.67
C ALA A 27 -4.52 13.90 -12.25
N PHE A 28 -3.22 14.16 -12.42
CA PHE A 28 -2.67 15.49 -12.14
C PHE A 28 -3.10 16.54 -13.18
N GLU A 29 -3.11 16.16 -14.47
CA GLU A 29 -3.50 17.02 -15.58
C GLU A 29 -5.01 17.37 -15.57
N ALA A 30 -5.87 16.43 -15.18
CA ALA A 30 -7.32 16.67 -15.06
C ALA A 30 -7.70 17.64 -13.93
N GLY A 31 -6.75 17.95 -13.03
CA GLY A 31 -6.95 18.83 -11.88
C GLY A 31 -7.66 18.15 -10.71
N MET A 32 -7.39 18.66 -9.50
CA MET A 32 -7.82 18.01 -8.25
C MET A 32 -9.34 17.81 -8.15
N LYS A 33 -10.14 18.72 -8.70
CA LYS A 33 -11.61 18.62 -8.68
C LYS A 33 -12.11 17.41 -9.47
N MET A 34 -11.54 17.17 -10.66
CA MET A 34 -11.94 16.04 -11.50
C MET A 34 -11.42 14.73 -10.93
N THR A 35 -10.17 14.72 -10.46
CA THR A 35 -9.53 13.53 -9.85
C THR A 35 -10.24 13.05 -8.60
N MET A 36 -10.77 13.96 -7.78
CA MET A 36 -11.55 13.58 -6.60
C MET A 36 -12.95 13.07 -6.94
N SER A 37 -13.50 13.52 -8.07
CA SER A 37 -14.84 13.11 -8.53
C SER A 37 -14.82 11.75 -9.21
N ASP A 38 -13.75 11.42 -9.93
CA ASP A 38 -13.57 10.13 -10.58
C ASP A 38 -12.99 9.10 -9.60
N THR A 39 -13.72 8.00 -9.41
CA THR A 39 -13.35 6.96 -8.43
C THR A 39 -12.07 6.21 -8.84
N GLN A 40 -11.82 6.01 -10.13
CA GLN A 40 -10.61 5.31 -10.59
C GLN A 40 -9.36 6.19 -10.46
N LEU A 41 -9.47 7.48 -10.83
CA LEU A 41 -8.38 8.42 -10.70
C LEU A 41 -8.04 8.69 -9.22
N ARG A 42 -9.04 8.89 -8.37
CA ARG A 42 -8.85 9.08 -6.93
C ARG A 42 -8.13 7.89 -6.28
N TYR A 43 -8.53 6.68 -6.66
CA TYR A 43 -7.93 5.46 -6.12
C TYR A 43 -6.44 5.37 -6.43
N VAL A 44 -6.05 5.52 -7.71
CA VAL A 44 -4.65 5.34 -8.13
C VAL A 44 -3.78 6.52 -7.68
N ALA A 45 -4.28 7.74 -7.75
CA ALA A 45 -3.50 8.94 -7.44
C ALA A 45 -3.37 9.20 -5.92
N VAL A 46 -4.35 8.77 -5.11
CA VAL A 46 -4.41 9.17 -3.69
C VAL A 46 -4.60 7.98 -2.75
N GLU A 47 -5.68 7.22 -2.89
CA GLU A 47 -6.04 6.19 -1.88
C GLU A 47 -4.99 5.07 -1.83
N HIS A 48 -4.53 4.60 -3.00
CA HIS A 48 -3.56 3.52 -3.09
C HIS A 48 -2.20 3.92 -2.52
N ILE A 49 -1.64 5.08 -2.93
CA ILE A 49 -0.34 5.53 -2.43
C ILE A 49 -0.40 5.83 -0.94
N PHE A 50 -1.50 6.42 -0.46
CA PHE A 50 -1.72 6.68 0.96
C PHE A 50 -1.69 5.39 1.79
N ALA A 51 -2.39 4.36 1.34
CA ALA A 51 -2.39 3.06 2.01
C ALA A 51 -0.97 2.45 2.03
N MET A 52 -0.25 2.44 0.90
CA MET A 52 1.11 1.88 0.84
C MET A 52 2.07 2.56 1.83
N VAL A 53 2.04 3.90 1.89
CA VAL A 53 2.85 4.70 2.82
C VAL A 53 2.45 4.43 4.28
N LEU A 54 1.14 4.38 4.57
CA LEU A 54 0.64 4.03 5.90
C LEU A 54 1.15 2.65 6.34
N GLY A 55 1.18 1.68 5.43
CA GLY A 55 1.76 0.36 5.68
C GLY A 55 3.23 0.40 6.08
N VAL A 56 4.05 1.27 5.46
CA VAL A 56 5.49 1.39 5.80
C VAL A 56 5.63 1.89 7.22
N ILE A 57 4.88 2.94 7.56
CA ILE A 57 4.90 3.56 8.89
C ILE A 57 4.49 2.52 9.94
N LEU A 58 3.39 1.81 9.72
CA LEU A 58 2.91 0.77 10.64
C LEU A 58 3.93 -0.37 10.81
N LEU A 59 4.58 -0.80 9.73
CA LEU A 59 5.58 -1.87 9.78
C LEU A 59 6.82 -1.45 10.57
N HIS A 60 7.29 -0.22 10.39
CA HIS A 60 8.43 0.34 11.12
C HIS A 60 8.12 0.53 12.60
N VAL A 61 6.95 1.11 12.93
CA VAL A 61 6.50 1.26 14.32
C VAL A 61 6.35 -0.11 14.99
N GLY A 62 5.74 -1.09 14.31
CA GLY A 62 5.62 -2.44 14.83
C GLY A 62 6.96 -3.11 15.08
N ASN A 63 7.96 -2.90 14.21
CA ASN A 63 9.32 -3.39 14.44
C ASN A 63 9.98 -2.77 15.68
N VAL A 64 9.76 -1.47 15.93
CA VAL A 64 10.22 -0.82 17.18
C VAL A 64 9.53 -1.44 18.40
N LEU A 65 8.23 -1.74 18.31
CA LEU A 65 7.48 -2.40 19.39
C LEU A 65 7.95 -3.83 19.65
N VAL A 66 8.32 -4.58 18.61
CA VAL A 66 8.90 -5.94 18.74
C VAL A 66 10.25 -5.89 19.45
N LYS A 67 11.11 -4.92 19.09
CA LYS A 67 12.42 -4.73 19.75
C LYS A 67 12.30 -4.33 21.22
N LYS A 68 11.21 -3.64 21.60
CA LYS A 68 10.90 -3.23 22.98
C LYS A 68 10.02 -4.25 23.73
N ALA A 69 9.95 -5.50 23.28
CA ALA A 69 9.16 -6.52 23.95
C ALA A 69 9.88 -7.06 25.20
N PRO A 70 9.15 -7.32 26.31
CA PRO A 70 9.75 -7.81 27.56
C PRO A 70 10.22 -9.27 27.46
N ASP A 71 9.61 -10.07 26.59
CA ASP A 71 9.90 -11.49 26.41
C ASP A 71 9.68 -11.92 24.95
N ALA A 72 10.19 -13.10 24.60
CA ALA A 72 10.14 -13.65 23.24
C ALA A 72 8.70 -13.91 22.76
N LYS A 73 7.78 -14.32 23.65
CA LYS A 73 6.37 -14.58 23.30
C LYS A 73 5.65 -13.28 22.97
N ALA A 74 5.90 -12.22 23.76
CA ALA A 74 5.39 -10.89 23.49
C ALA A 74 5.96 -10.32 22.17
N ALA A 75 7.25 -10.54 21.89
CA ALA A 75 7.89 -10.12 20.64
C ALA A 75 7.23 -10.79 19.43
N PHE A 76 7.05 -12.12 19.47
CA PHE A 76 6.41 -12.87 18.39
C PHE A 76 4.97 -12.43 18.15
N LYS A 77 4.18 -12.25 19.23
CA LYS A 77 2.79 -11.79 19.13
C LYS A 77 2.69 -10.40 18.49
N ARG A 78 3.54 -9.45 18.91
CA ARG A 78 3.60 -8.10 18.32
C ARG A 78 3.94 -8.18 16.83
N MET A 79 4.94 -8.98 16.47
CA MET A 79 5.34 -9.16 15.06
C MET A 79 4.20 -9.74 14.23
N ALA A 80 3.55 -10.81 14.69
CA ALA A 80 2.45 -11.45 13.99
C ALA A 80 1.28 -10.49 13.73
N ILE A 81 0.90 -9.69 14.74
CA ILE A 81 -0.19 -8.71 14.61
C ILE A 81 0.20 -7.61 13.63
N THR A 82 1.39 -7.02 13.76
CA THR A 82 1.85 -5.97 12.84
C THR A 82 1.86 -6.46 11.40
N VAL A 83 2.44 -7.64 11.15
CA VAL A 83 2.52 -8.21 9.80
C VAL A 83 1.12 -8.50 9.26
N LEU A 84 0.21 -9.05 10.07
CA LEU A 84 -1.17 -9.31 9.66
C LEU A 84 -1.90 -8.03 9.27
N VAL A 85 -1.79 -6.97 10.08
CA VAL A 85 -2.45 -5.68 9.80
C VAL A 85 -1.91 -5.06 8.50
N VAL A 86 -0.60 -5.04 8.32
CA VAL A 86 0.03 -4.52 7.08
C VAL A 86 -0.37 -5.37 5.88
N PHE A 87 -0.40 -6.70 6.02
CA PHE A 87 -0.81 -7.61 4.96
C PHE A 87 -2.27 -7.37 4.52
N LEU A 88 -3.20 -7.23 5.48
CA LEU A 88 -4.60 -6.93 5.18
C LEU A 88 -4.75 -5.57 4.50
N LEU A 89 -4.01 -4.56 4.96
CA LEU A 89 -4.00 -3.23 4.35
C LEU A 89 -3.55 -3.29 2.89
N VAL A 90 -2.50 -4.07 2.60
CA VAL A 90 -2.00 -4.26 1.23
C VAL A 90 -3.02 -5.01 0.38
N MET A 91 -3.65 -6.07 0.90
CA MET A 91 -4.66 -6.83 0.17
C MET A 91 -5.87 -5.97 -0.22
N VAL A 92 -6.34 -5.10 0.68
CA VAL A 92 -7.45 -4.17 0.37
C VAL A 92 -7.03 -3.13 -0.65
N SER A 93 -5.75 -2.79 -0.68
CA SER A 93 -5.16 -1.83 -1.62
C SER A 93 -4.88 -2.42 -3.00
N ILE A 94 -5.29 -3.66 -3.29
CA ILE A 94 -5.25 -4.25 -4.64
C ILE A 94 -6.58 -3.93 -5.34
N PRO A 95 -6.57 -3.41 -6.59
CA PRO A 95 -7.79 -3.10 -7.34
C PRO A 95 -8.43 -4.37 -7.91
N TRP A 96 -9.05 -5.16 -7.03
CA TRP A 96 -9.73 -6.40 -7.39
C TRP A 96 -10.82 -6.20 -8.45
N PRO A 97 -11.05 -7.18 -9.34
CA PRO A 97 -11.97 -7.03 -10.47
C PRO A 97 -13.44 -6.83 -10.06
N PHE A 98 -13.80 -7.16 -8.82
CA PHE A 98 -15.14 -6.95 -8.27
C PHE A 98 -15.37 -5.55 -7.66
N LEU A 99 -14.34 -4.70 -7.61
CA LEU A 99 -14.44 -3.33 -7.09
C LEU A 99 -14.82 -2.35 -8.22
N PRO A 100 -15.45 -1.20 -7.90
CA PRO A 100 -15.80 -0.16 -8.89
C PRO A 100 -14.62 0.37 -9.70
N TYR A 101 -13.41 0.27 -9.15
CA TYR A 101 -12.14 0.64 -9.77
C TYR A 101 -11.26 -0.58 -10.11
N GLY A 102 -11.89 -1.76 -10.20
CA GLY A 102 -11.23 -3.02 -10.47
C GLY A 102 -10.51 -3.01 -11.81
N ARG A 103 -9.36 -3.70 -11.86
CA ARG A 103 -8.66 -3.98 -13.12
C ARG A 103 -8.72 -5.47 -13.42
N VAL A 104 -8.76 -5.80 -14.71
CA VAL A 104 -8.60 -7.18 -15.17
C VAL A 104 -7.28 -7.73 -14.67
N LEU A 105 -7.32 -8.94 -14.09
CA LEU A 105 -6.13 -9.58 -13.51
C LEU A 105 -5.12 -9.96 -14.60
N PHE A 106 -5.61 -10.37 -15.76
CA PHE A 106 -4.80 -10.71 -16.92
C PHE A 106 -5.19 -9.80 -18.08
N ARG A 107 -4.22 -9.08 -18.64
CA ARG A 107 -4.41 -8.29 -19.86
C ARG A 107 -3.90 -9.11 -21.03
N GLY A 108 -4.78 -9.45 -21.98
CA GLY A 108 -4.42 -10.15 -23.21
C GLY A 108 -4.61 -11.67 -23.21
N MET A 109 -5.43 -12.21 -22.30
CA MET A 109 -5.99 -13.57 -22.38
C MET A 109 -7.51 -13.49 -22.45
#